data_AF-A0AA48KP79-F1
#
_entry.id   AF-A0AA48KP79-F1
#
_cell.length_a   1.000
_cell.length_b   1.000
_cell.length_c   1.000
_cell.angle_alpha   90.00
_cell.angle_beta   90.00
_cell.angle_gamma   90.00
#
_symmetry.space_group_name_H-M   'P 1'
#
loop_
_entity.id
_entity.type
_entity.pdbx_description
1 polymer ?
#
loop_
_entity_poly.entity_id
_entity_poly.type
_entity_poly.pdbx_seq_one_letter_code
_entity_poly.pdbx_strand_id
1 'polypeptide(L)'
;MPLEKCALMKRRVVVLFLICLSAMPVLAQQGINTSEQNQGDGNSPLVELGNDYYNGIKLLQNRFRIDYKVEEITMIFFREFGSTPVVLVQPDGSKIFQNQADDMGIDWFDSQTYDMIRIRNPMPGPWQAVGQILPDSRVMVISDIQLETKPLAPIIFSGEIIKQTAFLTNGGQPIDYNEFRDVVQLTMEFKSTNNPNYANFGAQTELIATFQDDGKGLDERPLDGTFTGQFNLRIASGEWTPIFTIVTPMFTRQKVGEDIRLLDNPISIDVELDEEGDGFHLLQVDADRTTVDMSSLLVDGKVRFPNGDVQNFSITDITDKVRTYEIVNFEYGVFRVKLTAYGNTVDGRDFILDVPEYTFVFEEPLLETTLDDLSALPGDAQSAEALALQELERLKAAPVEDEGMPRSQLIGIVVGINLFIVVAGVFLLWFFLVRGKKPVAQTTPVADEEKQSLFAKLSASLKGLMPKKKSEEGDGKKLRSPDEAGDSGIIELSMPD
;
A
#
# COMPACT_ATOMS: atom_id res chain seq x y z
N MET A 1 -22.63 42.98 54.36
CA MET A 1 -22.15 42.98 55.76
C MET A 1 -22.46 41.60 56.35
N PRO A 2 -21.58 40.98 57.13
CA PRO A 2 -20.17 41.33 57.40
C PRO A 2 -19.32 41.39 56.09
N LEU A 3 -18.09 41.93 55.97
CA LEU A 3 -17.01 42.33 56.91
C LEU A 3 -16.15 41.13 57.42
N GLU A 4 -14.79 41.16 57.45
CA GLU A 4 -13.82 42.15 56.94
C GLU A 4 -12.36 41.64 56.83
N LYS A 5 -11.64 42.08 55.78
CA LYS A 5 -10.22 42.54 55.70
C LYS A 5 -8.99 41.70 56.14
N CYS A 6 -7.85 42.21 55.64
CA CYS A 6 -6.43 42.00 56.02
C CYS A 6 -5.69 40.79 55.39
N ALA A 7 -4.43 40.93 54.92
CA ALA A 7 -3.54 42.09 54.89
C ALA A 7 -2.74 42.23 53.58
N LEU A 8 -2.22 43.44 53.32
CA LEU A 8 -1.49 43.85 52.12
C LEU A 8 -0.04 44.20 52.48
N MET A 9 0.94 43.78 51.67
CA MET A 9 2.24 44.44 51.66
C MET A 9 2.99 44.37 50.31
N LYS A 10 2.99 45.50 49.59
CA LYS A 10 4.05 45.85 48.63
C LYS A 10 5.14 46.63 49.38
N ARG A 11 6.42 46.40 49.08
CA ARG A 11 7.45 47.46 49.15
C ARG A 11 8.64 47.18 48.24
N ARG A 12 9.04 48.20 47.48
CA ARG A 12 10.36 48.35 46.82
C ARG A 12 11.34 48.99 47.83
N VAL A 13 12.49 49.51 47.36
CA VAL A 13 13.51 50.39 48.02
C VAL A 13 14.70 49.62 48.65
N VAL A 14 16.00 50.00 48.49
CA VAL A 14 16.72 50.80 47.46
C VAL A 14 18.26 50.70 47.63
N VAL A 15 19.02 50.53 46.53
CA VAL A 15 20.24 51.29 46.09
C VAL A 15 21.52 51.44 46.97
N LEU A 16 22.70 51.56 46.30
CA LEU A 16 24.06 52.02 46.76
C LEU A 16 24.86 51.02 47.66
N PHE A 17 26.21 50.89 47.67
CA PHE A 17 27.33 51.39 46.81
C PHE A 17 28.70 50.73 47.17
N LEU A 18 29.82 51.28 46.65
CA LEU A 18 31.27 50.99 46.89
C LEU A 18 31.85 49.71 46.20
N ILE A 19 32.86 49.79 45.29
CA ILE A 19 34.31 50.14 45.40
C ILE A 19 35.15 48.92 45.85
N CYS A 20 36.24 48.47 45.18
CA CYS A 20 36.91 48.77 43.89
C CYS A 20 37.74 47.49 43.47
N LEU A 21 38.82 47.43 42.65
CA LEU A 21 39.80 48.37 42.07
C LEU A 21 40.54 47.74 40.86
N SER A 22 41.04 48.55 39.90
CA SER A 22 42.11 48.24 38.90
C SER A 22 41.86 47.13 37.84
N ALA A 23 42.33 47.21 36.59
CA ALA A 23 43.10 48.23 35.86
C ALA A 23 42.66 48.34 34.38
N MET A 24 42.98 49.47 33.73
CA MET A 24 43.05 49.62 32.26
C MET A 24 44.51 49.91 31.86
N PRO A 25 44.90 49.73 30.59
CA PRO A 25 44.88 50.89 29.69
C PRO A 25 44.52 50.60 28.21
N VAL A 26 44.09 51.66 27.50
CA VAL A 26 44.23 51.94 26.05
C VAL A 26 43.67 50.89 25.05
N LEU A 27 42.60 51.14 24.29
CA LEU A 27 42.23 52.25 23.37
C LEU A 27 42.95 52.23 21.99
N ALA A 28 42.28 51.66 20.99
CA ALA A 28 42.44 52.01 19.57
C ALA A 28 41.11 51.75 18.82
N GLN A 29 40.89 52.46 17.71
CA GLN A 29 39.70 52.38 16.85
C GLN A 29 40.14 52.47 15.39
N GLN A 30 39.27 52.04 14.45
CA GLN A 30 39.43 52.08 12.98
C GLN A 30 40.27 50.95 12.37
N GLY A 31 39.97 50.60 11.12
CA GLY A 31 40.71 49.63 10.30
C GLY A 31 39.79 48.81 9.38
N ILE A 32 39.96 48.93 8.07
CA ILE A 32 39.30 48.10 7.04
C ILE A 32 40.41 47.39 6.24
N ASN A 33 40.12 46.18 5.75
CA ASN A 33 40.77 45.37 4.71
C ASN A 33 41.52 44.09 5.16
N THR A 34 40.97 42.95 4.74
CA THR A 34 41.52 41.98 3.74
C THR A 34 42.88 41.28 3.98
N SER A 35 42.95 40.04 3.46
CA SER A 35 44.14 39.22 3.11
C SER A 35 44.69 38.22 4.14
N GLU A 36 44.34 36.95 3.89
CA GLU A 36 45.23 35.77 3.83
C GLU A 36 46.34 35.55 4.87
N GLN A 37 46.27 34.41 5.58
CA GLN A 37 47.34 33.40 5.56
C GLN A 37 46.76 31.99 5.54
N ASN A 38 47.50 31.04 4.95
CA ASN A 38 47.10 29.65 4.72
C ASN A 38 48.25 28.68 5.06
N GLN A 39 47.97 27.69 5.92
CA GLN A 39 48.66 26.42 6.16
C GLN A 39 47.74 25.62 7.12
N GLY A 40 47.42 24.34 6.94
CA GLY A 40 48.07 23.27 6.16
C GLY A 40 48.81 22.31 7.10
N ASP A 41 48.60 21.00 7.12
CA ASP A 41 47.75 20.12 6.29
C ASP A 41 47.31 18.90 7.15
N GLY A 42 46.24 18.20 6.76
CA GLY A 42 45.56 17.16 7.56
C GLY A 42 44.96 15.98 6.77
N ASN A 43 45.16 15.92 5.45
CA ASN A 43 44.98 14.75 4.58
C ASN A 43 43.69 13.90 4.77
N SER A 44 42.57 14.34 4.18
CA SER A 44 41.42 13.49 3.81
C SER A 44 40.78 14.03 2.52
N PRO A 45 40.93 13.35 1.37
CA PRO A 45 40.53 13.88 0.06
C PRO A 45 39.05 13.63 -0.27
N LEU A 46 38.15 14.10 0.59
CA LEU A 46 36.70 14.13 0.34
C LEU A 46 36.24 15.59 0.27
N VAL A 47 36.41 16.20 -0.90
CA VAL A 47 35.76 17.48 -1.22
C VAL A 47 34.32 17.17 -1.60
N GLU A 48 33.43 17.33 -0.62
CA GLU A 48 31.98 17.24 -0.75
C GLU A 48 31.49 18.23 -1.83
N LEU A 49 30.83 17.70 -2.86
CA LEU A 49 30.28 18.48 -3.99
C LEU A 49 28.77 18.22 -4.07
N GLY A 50 28.03 18.93 -3.22
CA GLY A 50 26.58 18.78 -3.03
C GLY A 50 25.87 20.12 -2.82
N ASN A 51 26.38 21.19 -3.44
CA ASN A 51 25.82 22.54 -3.32
C ASN A 51 24.43 22.63 -3.98
N ASP A 52 23.55 23.52 -3.50
CA ASP A 52 22.18 23.76 -4.00
C ASP A 52 22.08 23.99 -5.53
N TYR A 53 23.19 24.40 -6.13
CA TYR A 53 23.35 24.64 -7.56
C TYR A 53 23.05 23.41 -8.44
N TYR A 54 23.22 22.18 -7.92
CA TYR A 54 23.02 20.96 -8.71
C TYR A 54 21.55 20.51 -8.81
N ASN A 55 20.71 20.78 -7.80
CA ASN A 55 19.29 20.45 -7.80
C ASN A 55 18.39 21.61 -8.31
N GLY A 56 18.95 22.82 -8.42
CA GLY A 56 18.21 24.06 -8.64
C GLY A 56 18.48 24.79 -9.96
N ILE A 57 18.90 24.11 -11.04
CA ILE A 57 19.17 24.77 -12.33
C ILE A 57 17.88 25.31 -12.96
N LYS A 58 17.54 26.58 -12.69
CA LYS A 58 16.57 27.34 -13.49
C LYS A 58 17.14 27.55 -14.89
N LEU A 59 16.72 26.72 -15.85
CA LEU A 59 17.30 26.63 -17.18
C LEU A 59 17.10 27.93 -17.98
N LEU A 60 18.22 28.55 -18.36
CA LEU A 60 18.24 29.72 -19.25
C LEU A 60 17.99 29.26 -20.69
N GLN A 61 16.74 28.91 -21.00
CA GLN A 61 16.25 28.34 -22.27
C GLN A 61 16.84 26.95 -22.56
N ASN A 62 16.44 25.96 -21.75
CA ASN A 62 16.74 24.53 -21.92
C ASN A 62 18.24 24.18 -22.07
N ARG A 63 19.12 25.02 -21.51
CA ARG A 63 20.57 24.85 -21.49
C ARG A 63 21.06 24.59 -20.07
N PHE A 64 21.85 23.55 -19.92
CA PHE A 64 22.46 23.11 -18.66
C PHE A 64 23.97 22.93 -18.84
N ARG A 65 24.70 22.72 -17.75
CA ARG A 65 26.15 22.48 -17.79
C ARG A 65 26.48 21.25 -16.95
N ILE A 66 27.19 20.31 -17.56
CA ILE A 66 27.70 19.12 -16.87
C ILE A 66 29.14 19.40 -16.43
N ASP A 67 29.47 19.04 -15.18
CA ASP A 67 30.83 19.15 -14.64
C ASP A 67 31.70 17.95 -15.07
N TYR A 68 33.03 18.13 -15.04
CA TYR A 68 33.99 17.12 -15.46
C TYR A 68 34.12 15.92 -14.51
N LYS A 69 33.53 15.99 -13.31
CA LYS A 69 33.49 14.90 -12.32
C LYS A 69 32.25 14.00 -12.40
N VAL A 70 31.34 14.22 -13.35
CA VAL A 70 30.09 13.44 -13.46
C VAL A 70 30.33 12.15 -14.23
N GLU A 71 30.36 11.01 -13.53
CA GLU A 71 30.57 9.68 -14.13
C GLU A 71 29.30 9.08 -14.77
N GLU A 72 28.11 9.35 -14.22
CA GLU A 72 26.82 9.01 -14.81
C GLU A 72 25.82 10.15 -14.53
N ILE A 73 24.96 10.44 -15.51
CA ILE A 73 23.84 11.38 -15.37
C ILE A 73 22.57 10.72 -15.90
N THR A 74 21.50 10.72 -15.12
CA THR A 74 20.14 10.53 -15.63
C THR A 74 19.43 11.89 -15.65
N MET A 75 18.75 12.20 -16.76
CA MET A 75 17.98 13.41 -16.97
C MET A 75 16.51 13.07 -17.22
N ILE A 76 15.61 13.95 -16.83
CA ILE A 76 14.18 13.86 -17.16
C ILE A 76 13.77 15.16 -17.86
N PHE A 77 12.97 15.05 -18.93
CA PHE A 77 12.42 16.15 -19.70
C PHE A 77 10.91 15.95 -19.85
N PHE A 78 10.12 16.60 -18.98
CA PHE A 78 8.67 16.70 -19.15
C PHE A 78 8.33 17.58 -20.37
N ARG A 79 7.40 17.12 -21.19
CA ARG A 79 7.07 17.67 -22.52
C ARG A 79 5.58 17.63 -22.82
N GLU A 80 5.13 18.45 -23.78
CA GLU A 80 3.73 18.49 -24.21
C GLU A 80 3.23 17.10 -24.61
N PHE A 81 1.99 16.76 -24.21
CA PHE A 81 1.43 15.43 -24.41
C PHE A 81 1.39 15.04 -25.89
N GLY A 82 2.07 13.94 -26.24
CA GLY A 82 2.15 13.44 -27.61
C GLY A 82 3.09 14.24 -28.54
N SER A 83 3.97 15.09 -27.99
CA SER A 83 5.02 15.77 -28.76
C SER A 83 6.02 14.78 -29.38
N THR A 84 6.91 15.28 -30.24
CA THR A 84 8.13 14.52 -30.58
C THR A 84 9.07 14.43 -29.37
N PRO A 85 9.88 13.36 -29.25
CA PRO A 85 10.97 13.30 -28.28
C PRO A 85 11.95 14.47 -28.42
N VAL A 86 12.63 14.76 -27.31
CA VAL A 86 13.68 15.77 -27.21
C VAL A 86 14.88 15.39 -28.09
N VAL A 87 15.64 16.39 -28.53
CA VAL A 87 16.97 16.23 -29.13
C VAL A 87 18.00 16.87 -28.20
N LEU A 88 19.03 16.12 -27.81
CA LEU A 88 20.14 16.66 -27.03
C LEU A 88 21.23 17.18 -27.98
N VAL A 89 21.78 18.34 -27.66
CA VAL A 89 22.93 18.95 -28.33
C VAL A 89 24.09 18.94 -27.35
N GLN A 90 25.19 18.32 -27.77
CA GLN A 90 26.41 18.15 -26.96
C GLN A 90 27.29 19.42 -26.99
N PRO A 91 28.29 19.55 -26.09
CA PRO A 91 29.20 20.70 -26.04
C PRO A 91 30.00 20.98 -27.32
N ASP A 92 30.19 19.96 -28.18
CA ASP A 92 30.86 20.08 -29.48
C ASP A 92 29.88 20.44 -30.64
N GLY A 93 28.58 20.56 -30.36
CA GLY A 93 27.53 20.85 -31.33
C GLY A 93 26.96 19.62 -32.05
N SER A 94 27.44 18.41 -31.74
CA SER A 94 26.81 17.16 -32.19
C SER A 94 25.43 16.96 -31.55
N LYS A 95 24.61 16.07 -32.13
CA LYS A 95 23.19 15.91 -31.79
C LYS A 95 22.87 14.44 -31.55
N ILE A 96 22.18 14.18 -30.45
CA ILE A 96 21.70 12.86 -30.04
C ILE A 96 20.17 12.86 -30.18
N PHE A 97 19.68 11.91 -30.96
CA PHE A 97 18.26 11.63 -31.15
C PHE A 97 17.92 10.30 -30.48
N GLN A 98 16.69 10.15 -29.98
CA GLN A 98 16.21 8.91 -29.34
C GLN A 98 16.53 7.65 -30.18
N ASN A 99 16.35 7.71 -31.49
CA ASN A 99 16.58 6.60 -32.42
C ASN A 99 18.06 6.31 -32.74
N GLN A 100 18.99 6.96 -32.05
CA GLN A 100 20.44 6.77 -32.14
C GLN A 100 21.08 6.56 -30.76
N ALA A 101 20.29 6.58 -29.69
CA ALA A 101 20.78 6.52 -28.31
C ALA A 101 21.45 5.16 -27.99
N ASP A 102 20.80 4.05 -28.36
CA ASP A 102 21.29 2.69 -28.15
C ASP A 102 22.68 2.47 -28.79
N ASP A 103 22.87 2.91 -30.03
CA ASP A 103 24.14 2.84 -30.77
C ASP A 103 25.27 3.63 -30.08
N MET A 104 24.92 4.66 -29.30
CA MET A 104 25.84 5.50 -28.53
C MET A 104 26.04 5.00 -27.08
N GLY A 105 25.38 3.91 -26.66
CA GLY A 105 25.41 3.42 -25.28
C GLY A 105 24.68 4.33 -24.29
N ILE A 106 23.70 5.09 -24.77
CA ILE A 106 22.84 5.98 -24.00
C ILE A 106 21.49 5.29 -23.83
N ASP A 107 21.10 5.01 -22.59
CA ASP A 107 19.76 4.48 -22.35
C ASP A 107 18.75 5.64 -22.52
N TRP A 108 17.76 5.48 -23.41
CA TRP A 108 16.70 6.48 -23.63
C TRP A 108 15.32 5.82 -23.52
N PHE A 109 14.47 6.36 -22.65
CA PHE A 109 13.08 5.94 -22.48
C PHE A 109 12.17 7.13 -22.79
N ASP A 110 11.39 7.04 -23.87
CA ASP A 110 10.37 8.04 -24.19
C ASP A 110 8.98 7.60 -23.74
N SER A 111 8.24 8.57 -23.20
CA SER A 111 6.84 8.46 -22.75
C SER A 111 6.01 9.54 -23.44
N GLN A 112 4.68 9.45 -23.33
CA GLN A 112 3.77 10.43 -23.94
C GLN A 112 3.88 11.83 -23.32
N THR A 113 4.44 11.94 -22.10
CA THR A 113 4.57 13.18 -21.31
C THR A 113 6.00 13.52 -20.87
N TYR A 114 6.96 12.60 -21.01
CA TYR A 114 8.36 12.83 -20.62
C TYR A 114 9.35 11.99 -21.43
N ASP A 115 10.60 12.44 -21.49
CA ASP A 115 11.74 11.59 -21.85
C ASP A 115 12.67 11.43 -20.64
N MET A 116 13.13 10.21 -20.37
CA MET A 116 14.19 9.91 -19.40
C MET A 116 15.42 9.41 -20.16
N ILE A 117 16.58 10.03 -19.91
CA ILE A 117 17.81 9.80 -20.68
C ILE A 117 18.98 9.60 -19.72
N ARG A 118 19.67 8.45 -19.80
CA ARG A 118 20.86 8.15 -18.99
C ARG A 118 22.11 8.11 -19.87
N ILE A 119 23.10 8.93 -19.50
CA ILE A 119 24.40 9.02 -20.19
C ILE A 119 25.51 8.66 -19.20
N ARG A 120 26.36 7.71 -19.56
CA ARG A 120 27.60 7.38 -18.84
C ARG A 120 28.77 8.17 -19.43
N ASN A 121 29.64 8.67 -18.56
CA ASN A 121 30.77 9.56 -18.88
C ASN A 121 30.37 10.69 -19.86
N PRO A 122 29.35 11.50 -19.54
CA PRO A 122 28.90 12.60 -20.39
C PRO A 122 30.03 13.60 -20.70
N MET A 123 30.07 14.11 -21.94
CA MET A 123 31.02 15.16 -22.33
C MET A 123 30.88 16.40 -21.43
N PRO A 124 31.92 16.84 -20.70
CA PRO A 124 31.82 18.00 -19.81
C PRO A 124 31.63 19.30 -20.59
N GLY A 125 30.79 20.20 -20.09
CA GLY A 125 30.52 21.49 -20.74
C GLY A 125 29.03 21.85 -20.85
N PRO A 126 28.67 22.85 -21.68
CA PRO A 126 27.30 23.25 -21.90
C PRO A 126 26.56 22.28 -22.83
N TRP A 127 25.39 21.80 -22.38
CA TRP A 127 24.45 21.00 -23.16
C TRP A 127 23.16 21.78 -23.41
N GLN A 128 22.45 21.45 -24.48
CA GLN A 128 21.12 22.02 -24.77
C GLN A 128 20.13 20.92 -25.13
N ALA A 129 18.92 21.02 -24.58
CA ALA A 129 17.78 20.20 -24.98
C ALA A 129 16.84 20.99 -25.90
N VAL A 130 16.36 20.34 -26.96
CA VAL A 130 15.49 20.95 -27.99
C VAL A 130 14.25 20.09 -28.16
N GLY A 131 13.07 20.66 -27.94
CA GLY A 131 11.78 19.99 -28.03
C GLY A 131 10.66 20.84 -27.43
N GLN A 132 9.41 20.33 -27.43
CA GLN A 132 8.25 20.94 -26.76
C GLN A 132 8.29 20.67 -25.24
N ILE A 133 9.39 21.06 -24.61
CA ILE A 133 9.68 20.91 -23.18
C ILE A 133 8.86 21.95 -22.41
N LEU A 134 8.16 21.53 -21.35
CA LEU A 134 7.30 22.43 -20.57
C LEU A 134 8.13 23.51 -19.84
N PRO A 135 7.61 24.73 -19.62
CA PRO A 135 8.39 25.83 -19.00
C PRO A 135 8.96 25.51 -17.61
N ASP A 136 8.24 24.71 -16.82
CA ASP A 136 8.64 24.26 -15.48
C ASP A 136 9.39 22.91 -15.49
N SER A 137 9.63 22.34 -16.66
CA SER A 137 10.37 21.08 -16.85
C SER A 137 11.85 21.26 -16.51
N ARG A 138 12.21 20.86 -15.29
CA ARG A 138 13.58 20.93 -14.80
C ARG A 138 14.37 19.72 -15.27
N VAL A 139 15.53 19.96 -15.87
CA VAL A 139 16.56 18.93 -16.04
C VAL A 139 17.10 18.58 -14.66
N MET A 140 16.50 17.56 -14.05
CA MET A 140 17.03 16.99 -12.83
C MET A 140 18.27 16.18 -13.15
N VAL A 141 19.40 16.53 -12.53
CA VAL A 141 20.65 15.76 -12.60
C VAL A 141 20.56 14.63 -11.58
N ILE A 142 19.85 13.56 -11.95
CA ILE A 142 19.74 12.35 -11.14
C ILE A 142 21.09 11.64 -11.19
N SER A 143 21.75 11.59 -10.04
CA SER A 143 23.05 10.93 -9.84
C SER A 143 22.99 9.95 -8.67
N ASP A 144 22.39 10.37 -7.55
CA ASP A 144 22.18 9.51 -6.38
C ASP A 144 20.82 9.78 -5.74
N ILE A 145 19.79 9.09 -6.24
CA ILE A 145 18.47 9.07 -5.59
C ILE A 145 18.52 8.12 -4.40
N GLN A 146 18.34 8.70 -3.21
CA GLN A 146 18.18 7.98 -1.96
C GLN A 146 16.72 8.07 -1.51
N LEU A 147 16.16 6.94 -1.07
CA LEU A 147 14.87 6.91 -0.40
C LEU A 147 15.06 7.31 1.06
N GLU A 148 14.29 8.26 1.56
CA GLU A 148 14.16 8.48 2.99
C GLU A 148 12.76 8.12 3.51
N THR A 149 12.75 7.43 4.65
CA THR A 149 11.57 6.82 5.27
C THR A 149 11.66 7.03 6.78
N LYS A 150 10.52 7.11 7.45
CA LYS A 150 10.49 6.95 8.90
C LYS A 150 10.75 5.48 9.25
N PRO A 151 11.49 5.15 10.32
CA PRO A 151 11.57 3.76 10.79
C PRO A 151 10.18 3.29 11.21
N LEU A 152 9.87 2.02 10.92
CA LEU A 152 8.67 1.36 11.45
C LEU A 152 8.85 1.09 12.95
N ALA A 153 7.74 0.93 13.68
CA ALA A 153 7.81 0.51 15.08
C ALA A 153 8.38 -0.92 15.18
N PRO A 154 9.29 -1.22 16.13
CA PRO A 154 9.84 -2.57 16.30
C PRO A 154 8.80 -3.65 16.61
N ILE A 155 7.64 -3.27 17.15
CA ILE A 155 6.51 -4.16 17.46
C ILE A 155 5.21 -3.56 16.89
N ILE A 156 4.52 -4.36 16.08
CA ILE A 156 3.27 -4.04 15.38
C ILE A 156 2.35 -5.26 15.37
N PHE A 157 1.04 -5.07 15.13
CA PHE A 157 0.04 -6.14 15.23
C PHE A 157 -0.57 -6.57 13.90
N SER A 158 -0.97 -7.85 13.81
CA SER A 158 -1.75 -8.35 12.67
C SER A 158 -3.16 -7.75 12.69
N GLY A 159 -3.54 -7.08 11.59
CA GLY A 159 -4.72 -6.21 11.51
C GLY A 159 -4.44 -4.71 11.68
N GLU A 160 -3.20 -4.31 12.00
CA GLU A 160 -2.88 -2.90 12.28
C GLU A 160 -2.88 -2.05 10.99
N ILE A 161 -3.51 -0.88 11.05
CA ILE A 161 -3.56 0.13 9.99
C ILE A 161 -2.43 1.12 10.21
N ILE A 162 -1.39 1.07 9.37
CA ILE A 162 -0.19 1.90 9.51
C ILE A 162 -0.12 2.93 8.38
N LYS A 163 0.18 4.20 8.74
CA LYS A 163 0.64 5.23 7.81
C LYS A 163 2.16 5.18 7.74
N GLN A 164 2.72 4.88 6.57
CA GLN A 164 4.14 4.99 6.31
C GLN A 164 4.40 6.10 5.30
N THR A 165 5.29 7.04 5.63
CA THR A 165 5.65 8.17 4.75
C THR A 165 7.07 8.03 4.25
N ALA A 166 7.28 8.30 2.97
CA ALA A 166 8.58 8.30 2.32
C ALA A 166 8.75 9.54 1.45
N PHE A 167 9.96 10.04 1.33
CA PHE A 167 10.31 11.09 0.39
C PHE A 167 11.62 10.71 -0.31
N LEU A 168 11.81 11.23 -1.51
CA LEU A 168 13.01 10.97 -2.31
C LEU A 168 13.98 12.14 -2.13
N THR A 169 15.28 11.88 -2.10
CA THR A 169 16.32 12.90 -2.08
C THR A 169 17.34 12.66 -3.19
N ASN A 170 17.98 13.72 -3.70
CA ASN A 170 19.09 13.64 -4.65
C ASN A 170 20.27 14.48 -4.10
N GLY A 171 21.38 13.82 -3.78
CA GLY A 171 22.49 14.47 -3.08
C GLY A 171 22.09 15.07 -1.73
N GLY A 172 21.19 14.40 -0.99
CA GLY A 172 20.71 14.82 0.33
C GLY A 172 19.61 15.91 0.34
N GLN A 173 19.22 16.46 -0.82
CA GLN A 173 18.12 17.44 -0.89
C GLN A 173 16.81 16.78 -1.36
N PRO A 174 15.64 17.08 -0.74
CA PRO A 174 14.34 16.52 -1.15
C PRO A 174 13.95 16.82 -2.60
N ILE A 175 13.28 15.87 -3.24
CA ILE A 175 12.77 15.96 -4.61
C ILE A 175 11.31 16.41 -4.59
N ASP A 176 11.11 17.72 -4.36
CA ASP A 176 9.82 18.42 -4.34
C ASP A 176 9.33 18.72 -5.77
N TYR A 177 9.02 17.67 -6.55
CA TYR A 177 8.61 17.75 -7.95
C TYR A 177 7.40 16.86 -8.27
N ASN A 178 6.23 17.50 -8.43
CA ASN A 178 4.92 16.91 -8.73
C ASN A 178 4.95 15.84 -9.84
N GLU A 179 5.61 16.16 -10.95
CA GLU A 179 5.66 15.33 -12.15
C GLU A 179 6.56 14.09 -11.98
N PHE A 180 7.44 14.08 -10.98
CA PHE A 180 8.34 12.97 -10.69
C PHE A 180 7.59 11.74 -10.15
N ARG A 181 6.45 11.95 -9.48
CA ARG A 181 5.52 10.87 -9.09
C ARG A 181 5.09 10.00 -10.28
N ASP A 182 4.91 10.58 -11.46
CA ASP A 182 4.48 9.87 -12.66
C ASP A 182 5.63 9.09 -13.35
N VAL A 183 6.82 9.13 -12.75
CA VAL A 183 8.06 8.46 -13.20
C VAL A 183 8.52 7.36 -12.24
N VAL A 184 8.16 7.45 -10.95
CA VAL A 184 8.62 6.54 -9.90
C VAL A 184 7.47 5.67 -9.37
N GLN A 185 7.70 4.36 -9.25
CA GLN A 185 6.86 3.47 -8.46
C GLN A 185 7.60 3.12 -7.18
N LEU A 186 7.03 3.48 -6.03
CA LEU A 186 7.54 3.13 -4.70
C LEU A 186 6.66 2.05 -4.06
N THR A 187 7.28 0.94 -3.67
CA THR A 187 6.64 -0.13 -2.90
C THR A 187 7.40 -0.41 -1.59
N MET A 188 6.70 -1.06 -0.65
CA MET A 188 7.32 -1.70 0.52
C MET A 188 6.85 -3.14 0.59
N GLU A 189 7.81 -4.03 0.72
CA GLU A 189 7.65 -5.48 0.83
C GLU A 189 8.19 -5.94 2.19
N PHE A 190 7.56 -6.91 2.82
CA PHE A 190 8.10 -7.57 4.01
C PHE A 190 8.64 -8.94 3.62
N LYS A 191 9.88 -9.22 4.02
CA LYS A 191 10.57 -10.49 3.78
C LYS A 191 10.80 -11.20 5.11
N SER A 192 10.41 -12.47 5.23
CA SER A 192 10.68 -13.25 6.45
C SER A 192 12.19 -13.38 6.71
N THR A 193 12.61 -13.22 7.97
CA THR A 193 14.00 -13.52 8.38
C THR A 193 14.32 -15.01 8.28
N ASN A 194 13.32 -15.87 8.04
CA ASN A 194 13.41 -17.32 8.00
C ASN A 194 13.98 -17.93 9.30
N ASN A 195 13.69 -17.26 10.42
CA ASN A 195 13.98 -17.71 11.77
C ASN A 195 12.93 -18.77 12.21
N PRO A 196 13.32 -20.04 12.50
CA PRO A 196 12.38 -21.14 12.72
C PRO A 196 11.61 -21.08 14.07
N ASN A 197 11.82 -20.03 14.86
CA ASN A 197 11.12 -19.79 16.12
C ASN A 197 9.81 -18.97 15.94
N TYR A 198 9.48 -18.55 14.72
CA TYR A 198 8.30 -17.74 14.40
C TYR A 198 7.41 -18.38 13.32
N ALA A 199 6.12 -18.02 13.31
CA ALA A 199 5.13 -18.60 12.41
C ALA A 199 5.36 -18.27 10.92
N ASN A 200 6.05 -17.17 10.61
CA ASN A 200 6.45 -16.80 9.25
C ASN A 200 7.71 -17.53 8.72
N PHE A 201 8.18 -18.60 9.36
CA PHE A 201 9.28 -19.42 8.83
C PHE A 201 8.94 -20.03 7.46
N GLY A 202 9.76 -19.77 6.44
CA GLY A 202 9.50 -20.21 5.07
C GLY A 202 8.39 -19.43 4.34
N ALA A 203 7.87 -18.34 4.93
CA ALA A 203 6.96 -17.43 4.24
C ALA A 203 7.66 -16.72 3.07
N GLN A 204 6.88 -16.37 2.05
CA GLN A 204 7.37 -15.63 0.88
C GLN A 204 7.53 -14.13 1.20
N THR A 205 8.05 -13.37 0.25
CA THR A 205 8.02 -11.90 0.33
C THR A 205 6.61 -11.42 0.08
N GLU A 206 6.03 -10.68 1.02
CA GLU A 206 4.68 -10.11 0.92
C GLU A 206 4.74 -8.64 0.51
N LEU A 207 3.94 -8.24 -0.49
CA LEU A 207 3.80 -6.83 -0.89
C LEU A 207 2.84 -6.13 0.07
N ILE A 208 3.36 -5.21 0.89
CA ILE A 208 2.62 -4.59 1.98
C ILE A 208 1.99 -3.26 1.56
N ALA A 209 2.73 -2.43 0.82
CA ALA A 209 2.26 -1.12 0.38
C ALA A 209 2.79 -0.73 -0.99
N THR A 210 1.95 -0.01 -1.73
CA THR A 210 2.35 0.87 -2.84
C THR A 210 2.07 2.30 -2.39
N PHE A 211 3.03 3.20 -2.53
CA PHE A 211 2.93 4.57 -2.02
C PHE A 211 2.41 5.50 -3.12
N GLN A 212 1.67 6.53 -2.71
CA GLN A 212 1.04 7.51 -3.62
C GLN A 212 1.21 8.92 -3.04
N ASP A 213 1.28 9.91 -3.93
CA ASP A 213 1.26 11.35 -3.64
C ASP A 213 0.08 11.94 -4.42
N ASP A 214 -1.10 11.92 -3.79
CA ASP A 214 -2.37 12.14 -4.48
C ASP A 214 -3.51 12.73 -3.61
N GLY A 215 -3.21 13.00 -2.33
CA GLY A 215 -4.10 13.64 -1.37
C GLY A 215 -5.29 12.80 -0.92
N LYS A 216 -5.21 11.46 -0.95
CA LYS A 216 -6.29 10.54 -0.55
C LYS A 216 -5.86 9.56 0.55
N GLY A 217 -6.87 8.98 1.22
CA GLY A 217 -6.64 8.01 2.29
C GLY A 217 -5.99 8.68 3.50
N LEU A 218 -4.77 8.26 3.84
CA LEU A 218 -3.95 8.87 4.89
C LEU A 218 -2.94 9.89 4.34
N ASP A 219 -2.93 10.18 3.04
CA ASP A 219 -2.08 11.20 2.43
C ASP A 219 -2.60 12.61 2.75
N GLU A 220 -1.74 13.49 3.25
CA GLU A 220 -2.17 14.77 3.86
C GLU A 220 -2.34 15.91 2.85
N ARG A 221 -1.59 15.87 1.74
CA ARG A 221 -1.62 16.87 0.68
C ARG A 221 -1.30 16.19 -0.66
N PRO A 222 -2.03 16.51 -1.74
CA PRO A 222 -1.61 16.11 -3.07
C PRO A 222 -0.45 16.99 -3.55
N LEU A 223 0.53 16.36 -4.17
CA LEU A 223 1.67 16.97 -4.84
C LEU A 223 2.56 17.77 -3.89
N ASP A 224 3.12 17.10 -2.87
CA ASP A 224 4.14 17.66 -1.97
C ASP A 224 5.45 16.84 -1.87
N GLY A 225 5.59 15.79 -2.68
CA GLY A 225 6.78 14.93 -2.72
C GLY A 225 6.87 13.93 -1.57
N THR A 226 5.95 13.97 -0.61
CA THR A 226 5.82 12.98 0.47
C THR A 226 4.90 11.85 0.05
N PHE A 227 5.46 10.83 -0.58
CA PHE A 227 4.75 9.60 -0.91
C PHE A 227 4.22 8.92 0.37
N THR A 228 2.90 8.76 0.47
CA THR A 228 2.23 8.08 1.59
C THR A 228 1.79 6.67 1.19
N GLY A 229 2.10 5.68 2.02
CA GLY A 229 1.57 4.33 1.97
C GLY A 229 0.63 4.07 3.15
N GLN A 230 -0.58 3.58 2.86
CA GLN A 230 -1.53 3.08 3.85
C GLN A 230 -1.76 1.58 3.61
N PHE A 231 -1.68 0.78 4.66
CA PHE A 231 -1.86 -0.67 4.58
C PHE A 231 -2.44 -1.25 5.88
N ASN A 232 -3.02 -2.45 5.76
CA ASN A 232 -3.50 -3.27 6.88
C ASN A 232 -2.72 -4.58 6.87
N LEU A 233 -2.01 -4.88 7.97
CA LEU A 233 -1.11 -6.03 8.07
C LEU A 233 -1.84 -7.36 8.27
N ARG A 234 -2.37 -7.94 7.19
CA ARG A 234 -3.08 -9.22 7.17
C ARG A 234 -2.18 -10.40 6.76
N ILE A 235 -0.98 -10.46 7.33
CA ILE A 235 0.04 -11.50 7.05
C ILE A 235 0.36 -12.30 8.34
N ALA A 236 1.10 -13.40 8.19
CA ALA A 236 1.50 -14.26 9.31
C ALA A 236 2.42 -13.53 10.31
N SER A 237 2.17 -13.73 11.61
CA SER A 237 3.00 -13.20 12.69
C SER A 237 4.43 -13.78 12.66
N GLY A 238 5.38 -12.99 13.18
CA GLY A 238 6.80 -13.33 13.21
C GLY A 238 7.72 -12.15 12.93
N GLU A 239 8.93 -12.45 12.49
CA GLU A 239 10.02 -11.49 12.34
C GLU A 239 10.27 -11.20 10.85
N TRP A 240 10.11 -9.93 10.49
CA TRP A 240 10.06 -9.48 9.10
C TRP A 240 11.08 -8.35 8.86
N THR A 241 11.85 -8.47 7.79
CA THR A 241 12.70 -7.39 7.28
C THR A 241 11.89 -6.54 6.27
N PRO A 242 11.69 -5.23 6.50
CA PRO A 242 11.03 -4.35 5.55
C PRO A 242 12.01 -3.93 4.43
N ILE A 243 11.58 -4.08 3.18
CA ILE A 243 12.35 -3.72 1.98
C ILE A 243 11.54 -2.69 1.19
N PHE A 244 12.01 -1.46 1.17
CA PHE A 244 11.43 -0.40 0.34
C PHE A 244 12.09 -0.42 -1.04
N THR A 245 11.30 -0.48 -2.11
CA THR A 245 11.79 -0.57 -3.49
C THR A 245 11.30 0.63 -4.31
N ILE A 246 12.23 1.40 -4.88
CA ILE A 246 11.93 2.38 -5.94
C ILE A 246 12.19 1.71 -7.28
N VAL A 247 11.21 1.73 -8.18
CA VAL A 247 11.35 1.34 -9.58
C VAL A 247 11.17 2.57 -10.47
N THR A 248 12.05 2.72 -11.46
CA THR A 248 11.95 3.69 -12.57
C THR A 248 12.27 2.97 -13.89
N PRO A 249 12.00 3.56 -15.07
CA PRO A 249 12.37 2.95 -16.34
C PRO A 249 13.86 2.64 -16.51
N MET A 250 14.76 3.38 -15.83
CA MET A 250 16.22 3.22 -15.98
C MET A 250 16.89 2.42 -14.87
N PHE A 251 16.32 2.41 -13.67
CA PHE A 251 16.94 1.77 -12.51
C PHE A 251 15.91 1.35 -11.46
N THR A 252 16.30 0.34 -10.68
CA THR A 252 15.70 0.00 -9.39
C THR A 252 16.67 0.37 -8.27
N ARG A 253 16.14 0.76 -7.12
CA ARG A 253 16.87 0.92 -5.84
C ARG A 253 16.08 0.23 -4.73
N GLN A 254 16.79 -0.35 -3.76
CA GLN A 254 16.18 -0.95 -2.57
C GLN A 254 16.84 -0.40 -1.30
N LYS A 255 16.03 -0.01 -0.32
CA LYS A 255 16.46 0.33 1.04
C LYS A 255 15.91 -0.72 1.98
N VAL A 256 16.79 -1.48 2.61
CA VAL A 256 16.44 -2.46 3.64
C VAL A 256 16.36 -1.70 4.97
N GLY A 257 15.23 -1.83 5.68
CA GLY A 257 15.06 -1.26 7.02
C GLY A 257 15.45 -2.24 8.12
N GLU A 258 15.25 -1.83 9.37
CA GLU A 258 15.50 -2.66 10.55
C GLU A 258 14.44 -3.76 10.69
N ASP A 259 14.82 -4.92 11.23
CA ASP A 259 13.90 -6.05 11.45
C ASP A 259 12.82 -5.70 12.49
N ILE A 260 11.57 -6.01 12.15
CA ILE A 260 10.38 -5.73 12.95
C ILE A 260 9.68 -7.03 13.36
N ARG A 261 8.94 -7.00 14.47
CA ARG A 261 8.18 -8.13 14.99
C ARG A 261 6.68 -7.86 14.85
N LEU A 262 6.05 -8.59 13.94
CA LEU A 262 4.61 -8.65 13.79
C LEU A 262 4.05 -9.66 14.78
N LEU A 263 3.27 -9.19 15.75
CA LEU A 263 2.51 -10.05 16.65
C LEU A 263 1.15 -10.40 16.04
N ASP A 264 0.49 -11.42 16.58
CA ASP A 264 -0.91 -11.71 16.25
C ASP A 264 -1.83 -10.56 16.68
N ASN A 265 -3.11 -10.63 16.32
CA ASN A 265 -4.08 -9.62 16.73
C ASN A 265 -4.28 -9.69 18.27
N PRO A 266 -4.07 -8.59 19.03
CA PRO A 266 -4.11 -8.61 20.49
C PRO A 266 -5.54 -8.57 21.06
N ILE A 267 -6.58 -8.45 20.23
CA ILE A 267 -7.98 -8.36 20.65
C ILE A 267 -8.65 -9.72 20.57
N SER A 268 -9.20 -10.18 21.69
CA SER A 268 -10.07 -11.35 21.77
C SER A 268 -11.53 -10.91 21.85
N ILE A 269 -12.37 -11.48 20.98
CA ILE A 269 -13.83 -11.31 20.99
C ILE A 269 -14.46 -12.62 21.46
N ASP A 270 -15.40 -12.51 22.41
CA ASP A 270 -16.29 -13.59 22.83
C ASP A 270 -17.74 -13.08 22.89
N VAL A 271 -18.71 -14.00 22.83
CA VAL A 271 -20.15 -13.65 22.89
C VAL A 271 -20.88 -14.67 23.76
N GLU A 272 -21.38 -14.20 24.89
CA GLU A 272 -22.27 -14.95 25.77
C GLU A 272 -23.69 -14.88 25.19
N LEU A 273 -24.26 -16.05 24.85
CA LEU A 273 -25.56 -16.15 24.20
C LEU A 273 -26.71 -16.05 25.20
N ASP A 274 -27.85 -15.60 24.71
CA ASP A 274 -29.06 -15.39 25.50
C ASP A 274 -29.91 -16.67 25.51
N GLU A 275 -29.48 -17.64 26.31
CA GLU A 275 -30.21 -18.91 26.50
C GLU A 275 -31.28 -18.81 27.61
N GLU A 276 -31.16 -17.84 28.54
CA GLU A 276 -32.11 -17.67 29.66
C GLU A 276 -33.30 -16.72 29.35
N GLY A 277 -33.18 -15.88 28.30
CA GLY A 277 -34.27 -15.00 27.83
C GLY A 277 -34.24 -13.57 28.37
N ASP A 278 -33.05 -13.05 28.70
CA ASP A 278 -32.84 -11.66 29.13
C ASP A 278 -32.97 -10.65 27.96
N GLY A 279 -32.93 -11.13 26.71
CA GLY A 279 -33.20 -10.36 25.49
C GLY A 279 -31.97 -9.75 24.82
N PHE A 280 -30.76 -10.06 25.27
CA PHE A 280 -29.51 -9.51 24.74
C PHE A 280 -28.37 -10.53 24.81
N HIS A 281 -27.66 -10.74 23.69
CA HIS A 281 -26.36 -11.42 23.70
C HIS A 281 -25.28 -10.44 24.19
N LEU A 282 -24.41 -10.89 25.10
CA LEU A 282 -23.37 -10.04 25.67
C LEU A 282 -22.06 -10.21 24.91
N LEU A 283 -21.76 -9.24 24.04
CA LEU A 283 -20.47 -9.15 23.35
C LEU A 283 -19.39 -8.71 24.34
N GLN A 284 -18.37 -9.54 24.52
CA GLN A 284 -17.20 -9.27 25.35
C GLN A 284 -15.96 -9.05 24.48
N VAL A 285 -15.24 -7.95 24.71
CA VAL A 285 -14.00 -7.60 24.00
C VAL A 285 -12.90 -7.30 25.03
N ASP A 286 -11.91 -8.19 25.11
CA ASP A 286 -10.70 -8.04 25.95
C ASP A 286 -9.45 -7.92 25.07
N ALA A 287 -8.34 -7.51 25.67
CA ALA A 287 -7.06 -7.36 24.97
C ALA A 287 -5.91 -7.97 25.76
N ASP A 288 -4.84 -8.39 25.07
CA ASP A 288 -3.60 -8.83 25.71
C ASP A 288 -2.93 -7.70 26.49
N ARG A 289 -3.14 -7.72 27.81
CA ARG A 289 -2.62 -6.78 28.81
C ARG A 289 -1.08 -6.76 28.92
N THR A 290 -0.37 -7.67 28.23
CA THR A 290 1.10 -7.63 28.14
C THR A 290 1.61 -6.76 26.99
N THR A 291 0.75 -6.42 26.03
CA THR A 291 1.11 -5.62 24.84
C THR A 291 0.26 -4.37 24.65
N VAL A 292 -1.00 -4.37 25.11
CA VAL A 292 -1.97 -3.25 25.00
C VAL A 292 -2.33 -2.69 26.37
N ASP A 293 -2.36 -1.35 26.50
CA ASP A 293 -2.94 -0.69 27.67
C ASP A 293 -4.47 -0.73 27.59
N MET A 294 -5.08 -1.66 28.32
CA MET A 294 -6.53 -1.83 28.36
C MET A 294 -7.29 -0.57 28.79
N SER A 295 -6.67 0.35 29.55
CA SER A 295 -7.32 1.61 29.94
C SER A 295 -7.53 2.57 28.77
N SER A 296 -6.65 2.50 27.76
CA SER A 296 -6.71 3.31 26.54
C SER A 296 -7.67 2.77 25.47
N LEU A 297 -8.13 1.51 25.61
CA LEU A 297 -8.85 0.81 24.56
C LEU A 297 -10.23 1.43 24.28
N LEU A 298 -10.42 1.94 23.07
CA LEU A 298 -11.70 2.37 22.50
C LEU A 298 -12.09 1.40 21.38
N VAL A 299 -13.38 1.09 21.28
CA VAL A 299 -13.91 0.17 20.26
C VAL A 299 -15.00 0.88 19.48
N ASP A 300 -14.89 0.94 18.16
CA ASP A 300 -15.99 1.34 17.27
C ASP A 300 -16.35 0.18 16.36
N GLY A 301 -17.63 -0.11 16.18
CA GLY A 301 -18.04 -1.34 15.52
C GLY A 301 -19.47 -1.35 15.02
N LYS A 302 -19.82 -2.48 14.40
CA LYS A 302 -21.16 -2.76 13.91
C LYS A 302 -21.48 -4.24 13.96
N VAL A 303 -22.71 -4.54 14.31
CA VAL A 303 -23.31 -5.87 14.26
C VAL A 303 -24.26 -5.92 13.08
N ARG A 304 -24.17 -7.00 12.30
CA ARG A 304 -25.13 -7.35 11.25
C ARG A 304 -26.02 -8.50 11.73
N PHE A 305 -27.32 -8.28 11.70
CA PHE A 305 -28.35 -9.24 12.14
C PHE A 305 -28.70 -10.25 11.05
N PRO A 306 -29.39 -11.36 11.39
CA PRO A 306 -29.82 -12.39 10.42
C PRO A 306 -30.66 -11.83 9.26
N ASN A 307 -31.63 -10.95 9.53
CA ASN A 307 -32.40 -10.24 8.49
C ASN A 307 -31.57 -9.32 7.57
N GLY A 308 -30.35 -8.97 7.97
CA GLY A 308 -29.46 -8.09 7.23
C GLY A 308 -29.52 -6.60 7.61
N ASP A 309 -30.19 -6.24 8.70
CA ASP A 309 -30.04 -4.94 9.37
C ASP A 309 -28.61 -4.78 9.95
N VAL A 310 -28.25 -3.53 10.27
CA VAL A 310 -26.95 -3.18 10.85
C VAL A 310 -27.14 -2.18 11.98
N GLN A 311 -26.63 -2.51 13.16
CA GLN A 311 -26.53 -1.61 14.31
C GLN A 311 -25.06 -1.24 14.52
N ASN A 312 -24.75 0.05 14.57
CA ASN A 312 -23.44 0.54 14.99
C ASN A 312 -23.39 0.66 16.51
N PHE A 313 -22.21 0.42 17.09
CA PHE A 313 -21.93 0.58 18.51
C PHE A 313 -20.53 1.17 18.71
N SER A 314 -20.34 1.95 19.78
CA SER A 314 -19.04 2.53 20.13
C SER A 314 -18.86 2.49 21.64
N ILE A 315 -17.79 1.86 22.12
CA ILE A 315 -17.45 1.72 23.55
C ILE A 315 -16.26 2.64 23.83
N THR A 316 -16.44 3.62 24.70
CA THR A 316 -15.48 4.71 24.94
C THR A 316 -15.05 4.85 26.41
N ASP A 317 -15.41 3.88 27.25
CA ASP A 317 -15.03 3.83 28.65
C ASP A 317 -13.53 3.66 28.84
N ILE A 318 -12.93 4.55 29.63
CA ILE A 318 -11.51 4.52 30.01
C ILE A 318 -11.39 3.66 31.27
N THR A 319 -11.17 2.35 31.10
CA THR A 319 -11.26 1.35 32.18
C THR A 319 -10.32 0.16 31.96
N ASP A 320 -9.84 -0.47 33.03
CA ASP A 320 -8.97 -1.66 32.98
C ASP A 320 -9.72 -2.98 32.74
N LYS A 321 -11.04 -2.91 32.54
CA LYS A 321 -11.94 -4.06 32.40
C LYS A 321 -12.25 -4.40 30.95
N VAL A 322 -12.63 -5.66 30.72
CA VAL A 322 -13.26 -6.14 29.48
C VAL A 322 -14.35 -5.16 29.04
N ARG A 323 -14.39 -4.83 27.75
CA ARG A 323 -15.44 -3.98 27.16
C ARG A 323 -16.64 -4.84 26.83
N THR A 324 -17.83 -4.43 27.27
CA THR A 324 -19.08 -5.19 27.13
C THR A 324 -20.10 -4.43 26.30
N TYR A 325 -20.84 -5.10 25.42
CA TYR A 325 -21.92 -4.50 24.64
C TYR A 325 -23.12 -5.46 24.49
N GLU A 326 -24.32 -4.93 24.68
CA GLU A 326 -25.59 -5.67 24.61
C GLU A 326 -26.11 -5.69 23.15
N ILE A 327 -25.98 -6.84 22.49
CA ILE A 327 -26.55 -7.09 21.15
C ILE A 327 -27.99 -7.59 21.34
N VAL A 328 -28.98 -6.84 20.86
CA VAL A 328 -30.40 -7.20 21.12
C VAL A 328 -30.78 -8.50 20.40
N ASN A 329 -31.32 -9.45 21.17
CA ASN A 329 -31.77 -10.74 20.69
C ASN A 329 -33.20 -10.62 20.12
N PHE A 330 -33.31 -10.48 18.80
CA PHE A 330 -34.59 -10.39 18.09
C PHE A 330 -34.85 -11.52 17.09
N GLU A 331 -33.80 -12.23 16.64
CA GLU A 331 -33.89 -13.18 15.53
C GLU A 331 -32.87 -14.31 15.67
N TYR A 332 -33.30 -15.54 15.38
CA TYR A 332 -32.40 -16.68 15.21
C TYR A 332 -31.65 -16.60 13.87
N GLY A 333 -30.40 -17.03 13.85
CA GLY A 333 -29.56 -17.10 12.65
C GLY A 333 -28.12 -16.64 12.88
N VAL A 334 -27.49 -16.14 11.82
CA VAL A 334 -26.06 -15.80 11.79
C VAL A 334 -25.85 -14.31 12.03
N PHE A 335 -25.23 -13.98 13.17
CA PHE A 335 -24.82 -12.63 13.53
C PHE A 335 -23.36 -12.40 13.11
N ARG A 336 -23.03 -11.20 12.65
CA ARG A 336 -21.64 -10.83 12.31
C ARG A 336 -21.23 -9.53 12.94
N VAL A 337 -20.17 -9.58 13.73
CA VAL A 337 -19.57 -8.44 14.41
C VAL A 337 -18.31 -8.03 13.66
N LYS A 338 -18.25 -6.79 13.19
CA LYS A 338 -17.00 -6.17 12.74
C LYS A 338 -16.72 -4.91 13.54
N LEU A 339 -15.52 -4.82 14.11
CA LEU A 339 -15.07 -3.69 14.91
C LEU A 339 -13.66 -3.23 14.52
N THR A 340 -13.35 -1.99 14.88
CA THR A 340 -12.03 -1.38 14.81
C THR A 340 -11.67 -0.91 16.22
N ALA A 341 -10.50 -1.36 16.70
CA ALA A 341 -9.98 -0.98 18.00
C ALA A 341 -8.95 0.15 17.86
N TYR A 342 -8.95 1.05 18.82
CA TYR A 342 -8.03 2.17 18.95
C TYR A 342 -7.45 2.17 20.37
N GLY A 343 -6.18 2.51 20.53
CA GLY A 343 -5.57 2.58 21.86
C GLY A 343 -4.05 2.71 21.79
N ASN A 344 -3.42 2.48 22.94
CA ASN A 344 -1.98 2.57 23.13
C ASN A 344 -1.38 1.20 23.49
N THR A 345 -0.17 0.92 23.03
CA THR A 345 0.62 -0.19 23.56
C THR A 345 1.07 0.11 24.99
N VAL A 346 1.57 -0.91 25.70
CA VAL A 346 2.23 -0.72 27.01
C VAL A 346 3.45 0.23 26.97
N ASP A 347 4.05 0.42 25.78
CA ASP A 347 5.12 1.41 25.53
C ASP A 347 4.59 2.83 25.23
N GLY A 348 3.26 3.02 25.26
CA GLY A 348 2.58 4.29 24.98
C GLY A 348 2.33 4.58 23.49
N ARG A 349 2.66 3.67 22.57
CA ARG A 349 2.51 3.89 21.12
C ARG A 349 1.04 3.78 20.71
N ASP A 350 0.49 4.81 20.08
CA ASP A 350 -0.85 4.75 19.46
C ASP A 350 -0.92 3.65 18.38
N PHE A 351 -2.06 2.95 18.29
CA PHE A 351 -2.37 2.01 17.22
C PHE A 351 -3.84 2.10 16.77
N ILE A 352 -4.10 1.67 15.52
CA ILE A 352 -5.45 1.51 14.96
C ILE A 352 -5.53 0.11 14.35
N LEU A 353 -6.54 -0.67 14.72
CA LEU A 353 -6.58 -2.11 14.47
C LEU A 353 -7.92 -2.54 13.87
N ASP A 354 -7.89 -3.01 12.62
CA ASP A 354 -9.05 -3.57 11.92
C ASP A 354 -9.20 -5.06 12.27
N VAL A 355 -9.97 -5.36 13.31
CA VAL A 355 -10.11 -6.70 13.87
C VAL A 355 -10.89 -7.61 12.90
N PRO A 356 -10.54 -8.91 12.78
CA PRO A 356 -11.29 -9.86 11.94
C PRO A 356 -12.79 -9.89 12.22
N GLU A 357 -13.60 -10.21 11.19
CA GLU A 357 -15.06 -10.35 11.32
C GLU A 357 -15.40 -11.58 12.17
N TYR A 358 -15.88 -11.35 13.38
CA TYR A 358 -16.36 -12.41 14.28
C TYR A 358 -17.79 -12.78 13.89
N THR A 359 -18.10 -14.08 13.88
CA THR A 359 -19.40 -14.60 13.47
C THR A 359 -19.87 -15.64 14.47
N PHE A 360 -21.09 -15.47 14.98
CA PHE A 360 -21.76 -16.43 15.85
C PHE A 360 -23.13 -16.80 15.29
N VAL A 361 -23.70 -17.89 15.80
CA VAL A 361 -25.02 -18.40 15.41
C VAL A 361 -25.86 -18.54 16.66
N PHE A 362 -27.10 -18.04 16.62
CA PHE A 362 -28.11 -18.28 17.63
C PHE A 362 -29.22 -19.13 17.00
N GLU A 363 -29.42 -20.35 17.50
CA GLU A 363 -30.37 -21.31 16.92
C GLU A 363 -31.73 -21.25 17.63
N GLU A 364 -32.82 -21.52 16.90
CA GLU A 364 -34.15 -21.60 17.51
C GLU A 364 -34.23 -22.83 18.43
N PRO A 365 -34.57 -22.67 19.73
CA PRO A 365 -34.60 -23.78 20.65
C PRO A 365 -35.65 -24.80 20.21
N LEU A 366 -35.21 -26.04 20.00
CA LEU A 366 -36.10 -27.13 19.62
C LEU A 366 -37.13 -27.38 20.72
N LEU A 367 -38.37 -26.91 20.50
CA LEU A 367 -39.49 -27.16 21.41
C LEU A 367 -39.75 -28.66 21.52
N GLU A 368 -39.30 -29.26 22.62
CA GLU A 368 -39.67 -30.63 22.98
C GLU A 368 -41.17 -30.69 23.28
N THR A 369 -41.97 -31.07 22.27
CA THR A 369 -43.43 -31.20 22.41
C THR A 369 -43.76 -32.21 23.50
N THR A 370 -44.25 -31.75 24.65
CA THR A 370 -44.50 -32.63 25.78
C THR A 370 -45.74 -33.50 25.52
N LEU A 371 -45.79 -34.68 26.14
CA LEU A 371 -46.97 -35.57 26.08
C LEU A 371 -48.22 -34.92 26.72
N ASP A 372 -48.03 -33.94 27.60
CA ASP A 372 -49.11 -33.18 28.21
C ASP A 372 -49.70 -32.12 27.24
N ASP A 373 -48.88 -31.48 26.39
CA ASP A 373 -49.36 -30.56 25.34
C ASP A 373 -50.19 -31.29 24.27
N LEU A 374 -49.71 -32.45 23.81
CA LEU A 374 -50.44 -33.33 22.89
C LEU A 374 -51.79 -33.78 23.46
N SER A 375 -51.90 -33.89 24.79
CA SER A 375 -53.13 -34.27 25.49
C SER A 375 -54.19 -33.16 25.53
N ALA A 376 -53.83 -31.90 25.22
CA ALA A 376 -54.75 -30.75 25.22
C ALA A 376 -55.47 -30.52 23.87
N LEU A 377 -55.03 -31.16 22.79
CA LEU A 377 -55.57 -30.97 21.44
C LEU A 377 -56.91 -31.70 21.23
N PRO A 378 -57.80 -31.20 20.33
CA PRO A 378 -59.00 -31.93 19.94
C PRO A 378 -58.67 -33.31 19.35
N GLY A 379 -59.45 -34.33 19.69
CA GLY A 379 -59.14 -35.74 19.35
C GLY A 379 -58.95 -36.05 17.86
N ASP A 380 -59.54 -35.24 16.97
CA ASP A 380 -59.31 -35.33 15.52
C ASP A 380 -57.85 -34.97 15.16
N ALA A 381 -57.29 -33.90 15.76
CA ALA A 381 -55.92 -33.45 15.54
C ALA A 381 -54.89 -34.41 16.16
N GLN A 382 -55.19 -34.96 17.35
CA GLN A 382 -54.36 -35.99 18.00
C GLN A 382 -54.10 -37.19 17.07
N SER A 383 -55.07 -37.57 16.23
CA SER A 383 -54.90 -38.67 15.27
C SER A 383 -53.94 -38.34 14.12
N ALA A 384 -53.92 -37.09 13.64
CA ALA A 384 -53.04 -36.64 12.57
C ALA A 384 -51.61 -36.41 13.08
N GLU A 385 -51.46 -35.82 14.26
CA GLU A 385 -50.15 -35.57 14.86
C GLU A 385 -49.51 -36.84 15.43
N ALA A 386 -50.29 -37.80 15.95
CA ALA A 386 -49.76 -39.13 16.27
C ALA A 386 -49.24 -39.88 15.03
N LEU A 387 -49.89 -39.73 13.86
CA LEU A 387 -49.39 -40.27 12.60
C LEU A 387 -48.14 -39.52 12.10
N ALA A 388 -48.09 -38.20 12.27
CA ALA A 388 -46.91 -37.40 11.94
C ALA A 388 -45.71 -37.74 12.84
N LEU A 389 -45.92 -37.87 14.15
CA LEU A 389 -44.91 -38.33 15.11
C LEU A 389 -44.50 -39.77 14.84
N GLN A 390 -45.42 -40.67 14.49
CA GLN A 390 -45.07 -42.04 14.11
C GLN A 390 -44.22 -42.08 12.83
N GLU A 391 -44.51 -41.26 11.82
CA GLU A 391 -43.67 -41.18 10.62
C GLU A 391 -42.34 -40.46 10.89
N LEU A 392 -42.29 -39.50 11.83
CA LEU A 392 -41.07 -38.79 12.23
C LEU A 392 -40.16 -39.66 13.12
N GLU A 393 -40.72 -40.44 14.04
CA GLU A 393 -40.02 -41.55 14.71
C GLU A 393 -39.54 -42.57 13.69
N ARG A 394 -40.37 -42.94 12.70
CA ARG A 394 -39.99 -43.87 11.62
C ARG A 394 -38.96 -43.29 10.65
N LEU A 395 -38.77 -41.97 10.58
CA LEU A 395 -37.66 -41.31 9.90
C LEU A 395 -36.40 -41.21 10.77
N LYS A 396 -36.54 -41.05 12.10
CA LYS A 396 -35.43 -41.09 13.07
C LYS A 396 -34.92 -42.50 13.38
N ALA A 397 -35.78 -43.50 13.28
CA ALA A 397 -35.54 -44.92 13.58
C ALA A 397 -35.64 -45.83 12.34
N ALA A 398 -35.87 -45.26 11.15
CA ALA A 398 -35.31 -45.85 9.95
C ALA A 398 -33.80 -46.03 10.20
N PRO A 399 -33.21 -47.19 9.88
CA PRO A 399 -31.78 -47.27 9.78
C PRO A 399 -31.32 -46.20 8.80
N VAL A 400 -30.41 -45.32 9.23
CA VAL A 400 -29.48 -44.73 8.28
C VAL A 400 -28.69 -45.93 7.75
N GLU A 401 -29.10 -46.45 6.60
CA GLU A 401 -28.30 -47.40 5.86
C GLU A 401 -27.02 -46.67 5.46
N ASP A 402 -25.99 -46.87 6.28
CA ASP A 402 -24.65 -46.35 6.04
C ASP A 402 -24.03 -47.12 4.85
N GLU A 403 -24.50 -46.75 3.65
CA GLU A 403 -23.86 -47.00 2.35
C GLU A 403 -22.48 -46.31 2.26
N GLY A 404 -21.98 -45.74 3.38
CA GLY A 404 -20.55 -45.67 3.73
C GLY A 404 -19.89 -47.05 3.74
N MET A 405 -19.75 -47.58 2.52
CA MET A 405 -19.12 -48.84 2.14
C MET A 405 -18.00 -49.25 3.11
N PRO A 406 -18.06 -50.46 3.70
CA PRO A 406 -17.29 -50.78 4.90
C PRO A 406 -15.80 -50.50 4.73
N ARG A 407 -15.14 -49.96 5.77
CA ARG A 407 -13.76 -49.41 5.67
C ARG A 407 -12.74 -50.37 5.04
N SER A 408 -12.91 -51.68 5.19
CA SER A 408 -12.11 -52.71 4.51
C SER A 408 -12.27 -52.73 2.99
N GLN A 409 -13.47 -52.47 2.47
CA GLN A 409 -13.79 -52.38 1.06
C GLN A 409 -13.35 -51.04 0.45
N LEU A 410 -13.49 -49.92 1.18
CA LEU A 410 -12.89 -48.64 0.80
C LEU A 410 -11.36 -48.74 0.69
N ILE A 411 -10.68 -49.30 1.70
CA ILE A 411 -9.24 -49.57 1.66
C ILE A 411 -8.91 -50.53 0.49
N GLY A 412 -9.72 -51.56 0.26
CA GLY A 412 -9.57 -52.48 -0.86
C GLY A 412 -9.67 -51.79 -2.23
N ILE A 413 -10.57 -50.83 -2.40
CA ILE A 413 -10.69 -50.02 -3.62
C ILE A 413 -9.51 -49.07 -3.78
N VAL A 414 -9.09 -48.36 -2.73
CA VAL A 414 -7.92 -47.45 -2.81
C VAL A 414 -6.63 -48.21 -3.13
N VAL A 415 -6.40 -49.37 -2.48
CA VAL A 415 -5.28 -50.26 -2.79
C VAL A 415 -5.40 -50.84 -4.19
N GLY A 416 -6.60 -51.24 -4.62
CA GLY A 416 -6.87 -51.76 -5.97
C GLY A 416 -6.62 -50.73 -7.07
N ILE A 417 -7.05 -49.48 -6.88
CA ILE A 417 -6.79 -48.36 -7.81
C ILE A 417 -5.29 -48.07 -7.89
N ASN A 418 -4.60 -47.96 -6.75
CA ASN A 418 -3.15 -47.73 -6.75
C ASN A 418 -2.37 -48.88 -7.40
N LEU A 419 -2.75 -50.13 -7.13
CA LEU A 419 -2.18 -51.30 -7.80
C LEU A 419 -2.45 -51.29 -9.31
N PHE A 420 -3.66 -50.92 -9.73
CA PHE A 420 -4.02 -50.79 -11.14
C PHE A 420 -3.22 -49.68 -11.84
N ILE A 421 -3.02 -48.53 -11.19
CA ILE A 421 -2.18 -47.43 -11.71
C ILE A 421 -0.73 -47.89 -11.88
N VAL A 422 -0.16 -48.62 -10.91
CA VAL A 422 1.20 -49.18 -11.01
C VAL A 422 1.29 -50.20 -12.14
N VAL A 423 0.34 -51.14 -12.25
CA VAL A 423 0.33 -52.15 -13.32
C VAL A 423 0.12 -51.53 -14.69
N ALA A 424 -0.77 -50.54 -14.82
CA ALA A 424 -0.99 -49.79 -16.06
C ALA A 424 0.23 -48.94 -16.45
N GLY A 425 0.91 -48.32 -15.49
CA GLY A 425 2.17 -47.60 -15.71
C GLY A 425 3.30 -48.52 -16.19
N VAL A 426 3.48 -49.68 -15.56
CA VAL A 426 4.44 -50.71 -16.01
C VAL A 426 4.07 -51.26 -17.39
N PHE A 427 2.78 -51.48 -17.66
CA PHE A 427 2.31 -51.95 -18.97
C PHE A 427 2.53 -50.91 -20.08
N LEU A 428 2.24 -49.63 -19.83
CA LEU A 428 2.51 -48.54 -20.76
C LEU A 428 4.01 -48.39 -21.03
N LEU A 429 4.83 -48.42 -19.99
CA LEU A 429 6.28 -48.32 -20.09
C LEU A 429 6.87 -49.51 -20.88
N TRP A 430 6.38 -50.73 -20.63
CA TRP A 430 6.70 -51.92 -21.42
C TRP A 430 6.24 -51.80 -22.88
N PHE A 431 5.02 -51.35 -23.13
CA PHE A 431 4.44 -51.19 -24.47
C PHE A 431 5.22 -50.18 -25.32
N PHE A 432 5.64 -49.05 -24.74
CA PHE A 432 6.49 -48.06 -25.41
C PHE A 432 7.91 -48.60 -25.66
N LEU A 433 8.54 -49.27 -24.69
CA LEU A 433 9.86 -49.88 -24.87
C LEU A 433 9.87 -50.99 -25.93
N VAL A 434 8.80 -51.79 -26.03
CA VAL A 434 8.68 -52.89 -27.00
C VAL A 434 8.42 -52.38 -28.43
N ARG A 435 7.76 -51.22 -28.61
CA ARG A 435 7.53 -50.63 -29.94
C ARG A 435 8.72 -49.84 -30.51
N GLY A 436 9.73 -49.49 -29.71
CA GLY A 436 10.80 -48.56 -30.09
C GLY A 436 11.94 -49.13 -30.96
N LYS A 437 11.69 -49.64 -32.18
CA LYS A 437 12.77 -50.00 -33.13
C LYS A 437 12.53 -49.64 -34.61
N LYS A 438 13.42 -48.79 -35.14
CA LYS A 438 13.67 -48.41 -36.57
C LYS A 438 12.70 -47.35 -37.15
N PRO A 439 13.10 -46.57 -38.19
CA PRO A 439 13.85 -45.33 -37.95
C PRO A 439 13.37 -44.10 -38.75
N VAL A 440 14.06 -42.97 -38.54
CA VAL A 440 13.82 -41.64 -39.14
C VAL A 440 13.80 -41.61 -40.67
N ALA A 441 12.85 -40.86 -41.26
CA ALA A 441 12.95 -40.34 -42.62
C ALA A 441 12.21 -38.98 -42.79
N GLN A 442 12.99 -37.89 -42.89
CA GLN A 442 12.79 -36.65 -43.65
C GLN A 442 11.51 -35.77 -43.48
N THR A 443 11.74 -34.45 -43.48
CA THR A 443 10.74 -33.38 -43.32
C THR A 443 10.58 -32.51 -44.57
N THR A 444 9.34 -32.25 -45.01
CA THR A 444 8.93 -30.99 -45.68
C THR A 444 7.40 -30.81 -45.55
N PRO A 445 6.85 -29.58 -45.61
CA PRO A 445 5.50 -29.28 -45.08
C PRO A 445 4.37 -29.20 -46.12
N VAL A 446 3.13 -29.38 -45.66
CA VAL A 446 1.88 -28.98 -46.36
C VAL A 446 0.87 -28.40 -45.36
N ALA A 447 0.21 -27.31 -45.77
CA ALA A 447 -0.82 -26.47 -45.14
C ALA A 447 -1.61 -26.94 -43.88
N ASP A 448 -1.74 -26.05 -42.89
CA ASP A 448 -2.87 -26.00 -41.95
C ASP A 448 -4.12 -25.44 -42.66
N GLU A 449 -5.17 -26.25 -42.89
CA GLU A 449 -6.45 -25.80 -43.45
C GLU A 449 -7.68 -26.38 -42.70
N GLU A 450 -7.68 -26.34 -41.36
CA GLU A 450 -8.85 -26.81 -40.57
C GLU A 450 -9.20 -25.91 -39.36
N LYS A 451 -8.19 -25.38 -38.65
CA LYS A 451 -8.38 -24.67 -37.36
C LYS A 451 -9.15 -23.34 -37.44
N GLN A 452 -9.23 -22.69 -38.59
CA GLN A 452 -9.96 -21.42 -38.74
C GLN A 452 -11.49 -21.59 -38.68
N SER A 453 -12.02 -22.78 -39.01
CA SER A 453 -13.46 -23.03 -39.12
C SER A 453 -14.23 -23.03 -37.78
N LEU A 454 -13.52 -23.25 -36.66
CA LEU A 454 -14.10 -23.35 -35.31
C LEU A 454 -14.20 -21.98 -34.61
N PHE A 455 -13.14 -21.18 -34.66
CA PHE A 455 -13.14 -19.83 -34.06
C PHE A 455 -14.18 -18.90 -34.70
N ALA A 456 -14.37 -18.99 -36.02
CA ALA A 456 -15.41 -18.24 -36.73
C ALA A 456 -16.84 -18.54 -36.24
N LYS A 457 -17.10 -19.78 -35.80
CA LYS A 457 -18.42 -20.20 -35.30
C LYS A 457 -18.66 -19.76 -33.85
N LEU A 458 -17.63 -19.82 -33.00
CA LEU A 458 -17.72 -19.36 -31.60
C LEU A 458 -18.01 -17.87 -31.47
N SER A 459 -17.36 -17.02 -32.29
CA SER A 459 -17.57 -15.56 -32.24
C SER A 459 -18.96 -15.09 -32.68
N ALA A 460 -19.73 -15.93 -33.40
CA ALA A 460 -21.06 -15.57 -33.89
C ALA A 460 -22.15 -15.66 -32.81
N SER A 461 -22.00 -16.54 -31.82
CA SER A 461 -23.05 -16.85 -30.85
C SER A 461 -23.20 -15.80 -29.72
N LEU A 462 -22.12 -15.06 -29.40
CA LEU A 462 -22.05 -14.15 -28.25
C LEU A 462 -22.54 -12.70 -28.49
N LYS A 463 -22.95 -12.34 -29.72
CA LYS A 463 -23.49 -10.99 -30.03
C LYS A 463 -25.01 -10.83 -29.81
N GLY A 464 -25.67 -11.82 -29.20
CA GLY A 464 -27.13 -11.85 -29.05
C GLY A 464 -27.72 -11.10 -27.85
N LEU A 465 -26.94 -10.82 -26.80
CA LEU A 465 -27.46 -10.25 -25.54
C LEU A 465 -26.78 -8.93 -25.15
N MET A 466 -27.39 -7.80 -25.53
CA MET A 466 -27.61 -6.61 -24.67
C MET A 466 -28.45 -5.56 -25.43
N PRO A 467 -29.20 -4.67 -24.73
CA PRO A 467 -30.23 -3.83 -25.34
C PRO A 467 -29.71 -2.54 -25.99
N LYS A 468 -30.34 -2.12 -27.09
CA LYS A 468 -30.08 -0.83 -27.74
C LYS A 468 -30.71 0.34 -26.97
N LYS A 469 -29.92 1.36 -26.65
CA LYS A 469 -30.40 2.70 -26.26
C LYS A 469 -30.51 3.57 -27.51
N LYS A 470 -31.61 4.33 -27.68
CA LYS A 470 -31.73 5.34 -28.74
C LYS A 470 -30.84 6.55 -28.43
N SER A 471 -30.33 7.18 -29.49
CA SER A 471 -29.95 8.60 -29.51
C SER A 471 -30.80 9.28 -30.59
N GLU A 472 -31.16 10.54 -30.36
CA GLU A 472 -31.95 11.35 -31.29
C GLU A 472 -31.04 12.26 -32.12
N GLU A 473 -31.58 12.75 -33.24
CA GLU A 473 -30.90 13.56 -34.23
C GLU A 473 -30.95 15.05 -33.84
N GLY A 474 -29.82 15.75 -33.91
CA GLY A 474 -29.69 17.15 -33.47
C GLY A 474 -28.97 18.01 -34.50
N ASP A 475 -29.61 19.11 -34.91
CA ASP A 475 -29.15 19.99 -36.00
C ASP A 475 -27.95 20.87 -35.57
N GLY A 476 -27.13 21.25 -36.54
CA GLY A 476 -25.76 21.72 -36.32
C GLY A 476 -25.57 23.23 -36.25
N LYS A 477 -24.29 23.64 -36.22
CA LYS A 477 -23.88 25.02 -36.57
C LYS A 477 -22.42 25.10 -37.01
N LYS A 478 -22.17 25.90 -38.04
CA LYS A 478 -20.82 26.32 -38.46
C LYS A 478 -20.45 27.65 -37.78
N LEU A 479 -19.29 27.71 -37.15
CA LEU A 479 -18.43 28.89 -37.09
C LEU A 479 -17.04 28.42 -37.58
N ARG A 480 -16.42 28.98 -38.64
CA ARG A 480 -15.87 30.34 -38.82
C ARG A 480 -14.75 30.69 -37.82
N SER A 481 -13.52 30.50 -38.29
CA SER A 481 -12.34 31.24 -37.86
C SER A 481 -12.37 32.69 -38.40
N PRO A 482 -11.57 33.57 -37.78
CA PRO A 482 -10.90 34.68 -38.45
C PRO A 482 -9.36 34.52 -38.40
N ASP A 483 -8.66 35.21 -39.29
CA ASP A 483 -7.21 35.11 -39.50
C ASP A 483 -6.42 36.27 -38.83
N GLU A 484 -5.09 36.15 -38.85
CA GLU A 484 -4.06 37.19 -38.80
C GLU A 484 -4.17 38.39 -37.82
N ALA A 485 -3.23 38.46 -36.88
CA ALA A 485 -2.39 39.65 -36.66
C ALA A 485 -1.07 39.23 -36.00
N GLY A 486 0.05 39.84 -36.42
CA GLY A 486 1.34 39.75 -35.72
C GLY A 486 1.74 41.12 -35.18
N ASP A 487 2.42 41.15 -34.03
CA ASP A 487 3.04 42.36 -33.48
C ASP A 487 4.35 42.02 -32.77
N SER A 488 5.30 42.95 -32.77
CA SER A 488 6.67 42.77 -32.30
C SER A 488 6.92 43.48 -30.96
N GLY A 489 6.53 42.81 -29.87
CA GLY A 489 6.65 43.34 -28.51
C GLY A 489 8.07 43.32 -27.92
N ILE A 490 8.93 44.26 -28.32
CA ILE A 490 10.14 44.60 -27.54
C ILE A 490 9.71 45.55 -26.41
N ILE A 491 9.99 45.17 -25.16
CA ILE A 491 9.76 46.03 -23.98
C ILE A 491 11.11 46.48 -23.43
N GLU A 492 11.49 47.72 -23.75
CA GLU A 492 12.58 48.41 -23.03
C GLU A 492 12.04 48.93 -21.69
N LEU A 493 12.68 48.56 -20.59
CA LEU A 493 12.41 49.10 -19.27
C LEU A 493 13.42 50.22 -18.94
N SER A 494 12.99 51.46 -19.15
CA SER A 494 13.68 52.64 -18.59
C SER A 494 13.03 53.04 -17.26
N MET A 495 13.85 53.35 -16.27
CA MET A 495 13.42 53.86 -14.96
C MET A 495 13.35 55.39 -14.98
N PRO A 496 12.29 56.01 -14.47
CA PRO A 496 12.35 57.34 -13.85
C PRO A 496 12.72 57.24 -12.37
N ASP A 497 13.25 58.35 -11.82
CA ASP A 497 13.87 58.51 -10.49
C ASP A 497 13.08 57.98 -9.27
#